data_AF-A0A0L7K3Q9-F1
#
_entry.id   AF-A0A0L7K3Q9-F1
#
_cell.length_a   1.000
_cell.length_b   1.000
_cell.length_c   1.000
_cell.angle_alpha   90.00
_cell.angle_beta   90.00
_cell.angle_gamma   90.00
#
_symmetry.space_group_name_H-M   'P 1'
#
loop_
_entity.id
_entity.type
_entity.pdbx_description
1 polymer ?
#
loop_
_entity_poly.entity_id
_entity_poly.type
_entity_poly.pdbx_seq_one_letter_code
_entity_poly.pdbx_strand_id
1 'polypeptide(L)'
;MSKSGKTIIGSTRSLVYNIVQFCEREKAASHAIINFQKVNERVAAMTGLSRDTISKIKKEGATNNGVWRTPGEKRQGRPKKIKLNDSDKSAIRSKINEFYTRDEVPTLRKLHRVLKEELNFCGGVTSLREVLKDLGYTYKKLESNRKILTESAT
;
A
#
# COMPACT_ATOMS: atom_id res chain seq x y z
N MET A 1 32.92 -18.85 -1.02
CA MET A 1 31.71 -19.47 -1.61
C MET A 1 31.22 -18.60 -2.76
N SER A 2 31.49 -19.00 -4.01
CA SER A 2 31.06 -18.26 -5.20
C SER A 2 29.57 -18.53 -5.46
N LYS A 3 28.72 -17.50 -5.36
CA LYS A 3 27.29 -17.61 -5.73
C LYS A 3 27.15 -17.46 -7.24
N SER A 4 27.56 -18.47 -8.01
CA SER A 4 27.34 -18.50 -9.45
C SER A 4 25.84 -18.67 -9.73
N GLY A 5 25.21 -17.69 -10.39
CA GLY A 5 23.85 -17.85 -10.92
C GLY A 5 22.87 -16.69 -10.72
N LYS A 6 23.24 -15.58 -10.05
CA LYS A 6 22.34 -14.42 -9.92
C LYS A 6 22.47 -13.47 -11.10
N THR A 7 21.38 -13.24 -11.83
CA THR A 7 21.30 -12.19 -12.85
C THR A 7 21.44 -10.81 -12.19
N ILE A 8 22.49 -10.09 -12.57
CA ILE A 8 22.73 -8.72 -12.12
C ILE A 8 22.01 -7.77 -13.09
N ILE A 9 21.23 -6.82 -12.59
CA ILE A 9 20.50 -5.86 -13.42
C ILE A 9 21.50 -4.86 -14.05
N GLY A 10 21.19 -4.31 -15.23
CA GLY A 10 22.07 -3.38 -15.95
C GLY A 10 22.53 -2.18 -15.12
N SER A 11 21.65 -1.59 -14.31
CA SER A 11 21.99 -0.50 -13.39
C SER A 11 23.05 -0.90 -12.37
N THR A 12 22.91 -2.10 -11.78
CA THR A 12 23.90 -2.66 -10.86
C THR A 12 25.22 -2.96 -11.57
N ARG A 13 25.20 -3.45 -12.82
CA ARG A 13 26.42 -3.66 -13.61
C ARG A 13 27.17 -2.34 -13.87
N SER A 14 26.45 -1.29 -14.24
CA SER A 14 27.02 0.05 -14.44
C SER A 14 27.63 0.61 -13.14
N LEU A 15 26.95 0.45 -12.01
CA LEU A 15 27.48 0.84 -10.70
C LEU A 15 28.75 0.07 -10.35
N VAL A 16 28.78 -1.25 -10.56
CA VAL A 16 29.98 -2.07 -10.34
C VAL A 16 31.12 -1.62 -11.25
N TYR A 17 30.85 -1.34 -12.52
CA TYR A 17 31.84 -0.85 -13.47
C TYR A 17 32.47 0.47 -13.01
N ASN A 18 31.66 1.44 -12.55
CA ASN A 18 32.16 2.73 -12.06
C ASN A 18 33.07 2.56 -10.83
N ILE A 19 32.70 1.65 -9.92
CA ILE A 19 33.53 1.31 -8.75
C ILE A 19 34.88 0.74 -9.19
N VAL A 20 34.88 -0.22 -10.13
CA VAL A 20 36.11 -0.82 -10.67
C VAL A 20 37.01 0.25 -11.29
N GLN A 21 36.45 1.11 -12.15
CA GLN A 21 37.18 2.20 -12.79
C GLN A 21 37.77 3.21 -11.80
N PHE A 22 37.09 3.49 -10.69
CA PHE A 22 37.64 4.34 -9.64
C PHE A 22 38.83 3.66 -8.94
N CYS A 23 38.69 2.39 -8.57
CA CYS A 23 39.76 1.63 -7.92
C CYS A 23 40.98 1.43 -8.84
N GLU A 24 40.80 1.21 -10.14
CA GLU A 24 41.89 1.13 -11.12
C GLU A 24 42.67 2.44 -11.21
N ARG A 25 41.97 3.59 -11.19
CA ARG A 25 42.61 4.91 -11.16
C ARG A 25 43.45 5.11 -9.90
N GLU A 26 42.97 4.69 -8.74
CA GLU A 26 43.75 4.76 -7.50
C GLU A 26 44.95 3.82 -7.51
N LYS A 27 44.79 2.61 -8.08
CA LYS A 27 45.89 1.68 -8.27
C LYS A 27 46.98 2.30 -9.17
N ALA A 28 46.59 2.94 -10.26
CA ALA A 28 47.53 3.64 -11.15
C ALA A 28 48.22 4.82 -10.44
N ALA A 29 47.48 5.56 -9.63
CA ALA A 29 47.99 6.70 -8.87
C ALA A 29 48.92 6.28 -7.70
N SER A 30 48.84 5.03 -7.24
CA SER A 30 49.54 4.51 -6.05
C SER A 30 49.24 5.27 -4.74
N HIS A 31 48.19 6.10 -4.75
CA HIS A 31 47.68 6.82 -3.58
C HIS A 31 46.16 6.97 -3.69
N ALA A 32 45.52 7.25 -2.55
CA ALA A 32 44.08 7.48 -2.51
C ALA A 32 43.74 8.84 -3.14
N ILE A 33 42.93 8.83 -4.20
CA ILE A 33 42.45 10.08 -4.86
C ILE A 33 41.57 10.86 -3.89
N ILE A 34 40.78 10.16 -3.09
CA ILE A 34 39.97 10.71 -2.01
C ILE A 34 40.36 10.04 -0.71
N ASN A 35 40.66 10.87 0.30
CA ASN A 35 41.04 10.43 1.64
C ASN A 35 40.03 9.42 2.22
N PHE A 36 40.53 8.33 2.80
CA PHE A 36 39.75 7.28 3.44
C PHE A 36 38.83 7.78 4.57
N GLN A 37 39.18 8.88 5.25
CA GLN A 37 38.32 9.50 6.26
C GLN A 37 37.01 10.05 5.66
N LYS A 38 37.04 10.48 4.39
CA LYS A 38 35.90 11.07 3.70
C LYS A 38 35.07 10.01 2.97
N VAL A 39 34.56 9.04 3.72
CA VAL A 39 33.85 7.86 3.22
C VAL A 39 32.70 8.22 2.27
N ASN A 40 31.86 9.19 2.63
CA ASN A 40 30.69 9.54 1.81
C ASN A 40 31.08 10.19 0.48
N GLU A 41 32.13 11.02 0.45
CA GLU A 41 32.63 11.66 -0.77
C GLU A 41 33.24 10.62 -1.71
N ARG A 42 33.97 9.66 -1.13
CA ARG A 42 34.56 8.54 -1.86
C ARG A 42 33.49 7.64 -2.49
N VAL A 43 32.47 7.27 -1.72
CA VAL A 43 31.35 6.46 -2.24
C VAL A 43 30.56 7.23 -3.31
N ALA A 44 30.41 8.56 -3.17
CA ALA A 44 29.77 9.39 -4.18
C ALA A 44 30.52 9.35 -5.51
N ALA A 45 31.84 9.54 -5.47
CA ALA A 45 32.69 9.45 -6.65
C ALA A 45 32.67 8.06 -7.31
N MET A 46 32.64 6.99 -6.50
CA MET A 46 32.61 5.62 -7.00
C MET A 46 31.26 5.22 -7.61
N THR A 47 30.15 5.65 -6.99
CA THR A 47 28.80 5.22 -7.38
C THR A 47 28.12 6.17 -8.36
N GLY A 48 28.60 7.42 -8.47
CA GLY A 48 27.96 8.48 -9.25
C GLY A 48 26.70 9.06 -8.59
N LEU A 49 26.43 8.71 -7.33
CA LEU A 49 25.28 9.21 -6.56
C LEU A 49 25.66 10.44 -5.74
N SER A 50 24.66 11.27 -5.43
CA SER A 50 24.87 12.43 -4.56
C SER A 50 25.25 12.03 -3.13
N ARG A 51 26.07 12.86 -2.47
CA ARG A 51 26.45 12.70 -1.06
C ARG A 51 25.23 12.55 -0.15
N ASP A 52 24.16 13.29 -0.43
CA ASP A 52 22.93 13.26 0.35
C ASP A 52 22.20 11.92 0.21
N THR A 53 22.14 11.36 -1.01
CA THR A 53 21.57 10.04 -1.26
C THR A 53 22.32 8.98 -0.46
N ILE A 54 23.65 9.01 -0.49
CA ILE A 54 24.49 8.08 0.29
C ILE A 54 24.28 8.28 1.80
N SER A 55 24.18 9.53 2.26
CA SER A 55 23.91 9.80 3.67
C SER A 55 22.55 9.28 4.11
N LYS A 56 21.52 9.36 3.26
CA LYS A 56 20.18 8.79 3.52
C LYS A 56 20.25 7.27 3.58
N ILE A 57 20.85 6.63 2.58
CA ILE A 57 21.06 5.17 2.54
C ILE A 57 21.81 4.71 3.79
N LYS A 58 22.89 5.38 4.18
CA LYS A 58 23.65 5.03 5.39
C LYS A 58 22.79 5.07 6.65
N LYS A 59 21.94 6.10 6.81
CA LYS A 59 21.01 6.22 7.93
C LYS A 59 19.95 5.11 7.89
N GLU A 60 19.33 4.88 6.73
CA GLU A 60 18.33 3.83 6.54
C GLU A 60 18.89 2.43 6.82
N GLY A 61 20.10 2.13 6.36
CA GLY A 61 20.77 0.86 6.62
C GLY A 61 21.06 0.62 8.10
N ALA A 62 21.40 1.68 8.84
CA ALA A 62 21.59 1.62 10.29
C ALA A 62 20.26 1.38 11.03
N THR A 63 19.16 1.96 10.56
CA THR A 63 17.83 1.75 11.15
C THR A 63 17.24 0.37 10.81
N ASN A 64 17.47 -0.11 9.58
CA ASN A 64 16.86 -1.32 9.06
C ASN A 64 17.75 -2.57 9.18
N ASN A 65 18.89 -2.50 9.88
CA ASN A 65 19.90 -3.56 9.97
C ASN A 65 20.30 -4.14 8.60
N GLY A 66 20.41 -3.29 7.57
CA GLY A 66 20.75 -3.69 6.20
C GLY A 66 19.64 -4.41 5.42
N VAL A 67 18.40 -4.44 5.92
CA VAL A 67 17.23 -4.94 5.19
C VAL A 67 16.68 -3.82 4.31
N TRP A 68 16.88 -3.95 3.01
CA TRP A 68 16.38 -2.98 2.02
C TRP A 68 15.01 -3.40 1.51
N ARG A 69 14.04 -2.49 1.61
CA ARG A 69 12.74 -2.62 0.92
C ARG A 69 12.75 -1.69 -0.28
N THR A 70 12.30 -2.18 -1.42
CA THR A 70 12.23 -1.35 -2.62
C THR A 70 11.14 -0.29 -2.42
N PRO A 71 11.45 1.01 -2.54
CA PRO A 71 10.42 2.04 -2.54
C PRO A 71 9.41 1.75 -3.65
N GLY A 72 8.13 1.58 -3.29
CA GLY A 72 7.05 1.25 -4.24
C GLY A 72 6.61 -0.22 -4.24
N GLU A 73 7.27 -1.09 -3.49
CA GLU A 73 6.71 -2.42 -3.19
C GLU A 73 5.37 -2.23 -2.45
N LYS A 74 4.30 -2.88 -2.94
CA LYS A 74 2.92 -2.67 -2.48
C LYS A 74 2.89 -2.75 -0.95
N ARG A 75 2.77 -1.59 -0.30
CA ARG A 75 2.48 -1.54 1.13
C ARG A 75 1.15 -2.27 1.30
N GLN A 76 1.15 -3.36 2.07
CA GLN A 76 -0.08 -4.06 2.41
C GLN A 76 -1.07 -3.02 2.94
N GLY A 77 -2.20 -2.86 2.25
CA GLY A 77 -3.20 -1.88 2.62
C GLY A 77 -3.65 -2.10 4.06
N ARG A 78 -4.08 -1.04 4.74
CA ARG A 78 -4.66 -1.17 6.08
C ARG A 78 -5.80 -2.21 6.03
N PRO A 79 -5.85 -3.21 6.93
CA PRO A 79 -6.94 -4.18 6.91
C PRO A 79 -8.30 -3.50 7.03
N LYS A 80 -9.32 -4.02 6.33
CA LYS A 80 -10.71 -3.57 6.46
C LYS A 80 -11.09 -3.66 7.94
N LYS A 81 -11.52 -2.54 8.54
CA LYS A 81 -11.73 -2.43 10.00
C LYS A 81 -12.92 -3.22 10.52
N ILE A 82 -13.83 -3.66 9.66
CA ILE A 82 -15.10 -4.24 10.08
C ILE A 82 -15.13 -5.69 9.61
N LYS A 83 -15.07 -6.59 10.59
CA LYS A 83 -15.35 -8.01 10.39
C LYS A 83 -16.83 -8.20 10.73
N LEU A 84 -17.64 -8.49 9.72
CA LEU A 84 -19.03 -8.91 9.92
C LEU A 84 -19.10 -10.43 9.83
N ASN A 85 -19.74 -11.05 10.81
CA ASN A 85 -20.05 -12.47 10.76
C ASN A 85 -21.23 -12.71 9.81
N ASP A 86 -21.44 -13.95 9.38
CA ASP A 86 -22.55 -14.27 8.47
C ASP A 86 -23.93 -14.00 9.10
N SER A 87 -24.05 -14.10 10.42
CA SER A 87 -25.24 -13.68 11.18
C SER A 87 -25.52 -12.19 11.01
N ASP A 88 -24.50 -11.34 11.12
CA ASP A 88 -24.63 -9.88 10.97
C ASP A 88 -25.03 -9.52 9.53
N LYS A 89 -24.45 -10.22 8.55
CA LYS A 89 -24.80 -10.06 7.13
C LYS A 89 -26.26 -10.44 6.87
N SER A 90 -26.74 -11.53 7.47
CA SER A 90 -28.14 -11.96 7.38
C SER A 90 -29.08 -10.92 7.99
N ALA A 91 -28.75 -10.42 9.19
CA ALA A 91 -29.54 -9.38 9.85
C ALA A 91 -29.64 -8.09 9.01
N ILE A 92 -28.55 -7.67 8.36
CA ILE A 92 -28.56 -6.52 7.43
C ILE A 92 -29.52 -6.76 6.25
N ARG A 93 -29.51 -7.96 5.65
CA ARG A 93 -30.44 -8.31 4.56
C ARG A 93 -31.89 -8.27 5.01
N SER A 94 -32.20 -8.85 6.16
CA SER A 94 -33.55 -8.80 6.74
C SER A 94 -34.01 -7.38 6.97
N LYS A 95 -33.15 -6.50 7.50
CA LYS A 95 -33.48 -5.09 7.70
C LYS A 95 -33.74 -4.35 6.39
N ILE A 96 -32.95 -4.61 5.33
CA ILE A 96 -33.20 -4.05 4.01
C ILE A 96 -34.59 -4.47 3.49
N ASN A 97 -34.95 -5.74 3.66
CA ASN A 97 -36.26 -6.24 3.25
C ASN A 97 -37.40 -5.60 4.07
N GLU A 98 -37.23 -5.41 5.38
CA GLU A 98 -38.21 -4.71 6.21
C GLU A 98 -38.49 -3.28 5.74
N PHE A 99 -37.48 -2.55 5.26
CA PHE A 99 -37.68 -1.23 4.65
C PHE A 99 -38.61 -1.31 3.43
N TYR A 100 -38.39 -2.29 2.55
CA TYR A 100 -39.23 -2.49 1.37
C TYR A 100 -40.64 -2.96 1.73
N THR A 101 -40.82 -3.79 2.76
CA THR A 101 -42.15 -4.19 3.26
C THR A 101 -42.96 -3.02 3.81
N ARG A 102 -42.29 -1.95 4.27
CA ARG A 102 -42.92 -0.72 4.77
C ARG A 102 -43.09 0.36 3.69
N ASP A 103 -42.88 0.03 2.41
CA ASP A 103 -42.86 0.98 1.28
C ASP A 103 -41.88 2.16 1.47
N GLU A 104 -40.84 1.98 2.30
CA GLU A 104 -39.81 2.99 2.54
C GLU A 104 -38.53 2.70 1.76
N VAL A 105 -37.96 3.72 1.10
CA VAL A 105 -36.69 3.58 0.39
C VAL A 105 -35.51 3.54 1.39
N PRO A 106 -34.73 2.44 1.45
CA PRO A 106 -33.61 2.30 2.38
C PRO A 106 -32.43 3.17 1.94
N THR A 107 -32.42 4.44 2.35
CA THR A 107 -31.26 5.32 2.15
C THR A 107 -30.11 4.94 3.07
N LEU A 108 -28.86 5.14 2.63
CA LEU A 108 -27.66 4.80 3.42
C LEU A 108 -27.70 5.34 4.86
N ARG A 109 -28.19 6.57 5.05
CA ARG A 109 -28.26 7.21 6.37
C ARG A 109 -29.35 6.62 7.25
N LYS A 110 -30.55 6.36 6.70
CA LYS A 110 -31.64 5.72 7.43
C LYS A 110 -31.25 4.30 7.84
N LEU A 111 -30.70 3.54 6.90
CA LEU A 111 -30.25 2.17 7.16
C LEU A 111 -29.12 2.16 8.20
N HIS A 112 -28.13 3.06 8.09
CA HIS A 112 -27.06 3.17 9.08
C HIS A 112 -27.58 3.48 10.49
N ARG A 113 -28.57 4.37 10.62
CA ARG A 113 -29.18 4.69 11.92
C ARG A 113 -29.83 3.45 12.55
N VAL A 114 -30.69 2.76 11.80
CA VAL A 114 -31.37 1.55 12.29
C VAL A 114 -30.37 0.45 12.64
N LEU A 115 -29.36 0.20 11.78
CA LEU A 115 -28.34 -0.81 12.05
C LEU A 115 -27.45 -0.46 13.25
N LYS A 116 -27.23 0.84 13.52
CA LYS A 116 -26.48 1.29 14.70
C LYS A 116 -27.30 1.09 15.99
N GLU A 117 -28.60 1.34 15.95
CA GLU A 117 -29.50 1.24 17.10
C GLU A 117 -29.87 -0.22 17.42
N GLU A 118 -30.18 -1.04 16.42
CA GLU A 118 -30.69 -2.40 16.64
C GLU A 118 -29.63 -3.51 16.57
N LEU A 119 -28.55 -3.30 15.80
CA LEU A 119 -27.50 -4.32 15.58
C LEU A 119 -26.13 -3.90 16.11
N ASN A 120 -26.04 -2.78 16.85
CA ASN A 120 -24.78 -2.23 17.37
C ASN A 120 -23.66 -2.12 16.31
N PHE A 121 -24.03 -1.75 15.08
CA PHE A 121 -23.08 -1.64 13.97
C PHE A 121 -21.98 -0.60 14.28
N CYS A 122 -20.74 -1.06 14.41
CA CYS A 122 -19.59 -0.23 14.77
C CYS A 122 -19.00 0.58 13.60
N GLY A 123 -19.46 0.34 12.37
CA GLY A 123 -18.94 1.01 11.17
C GLY A 123 -19.56 2.38 10.91
N GLY A 124 -18.87 3.19 10.10
CA GLY A 124 -19.43 4.44 9.56
C GLY A 124 -20.32 4.19 8.33
N VAL A 125 -20.95 5.25 7.82
CA VAL A 125 -21.79 5.19 6.60
C VAL A 125 -21.00 4.70 5.37
N THR A 126 -19.73 5.10 5.26
CA THR A 126 -18.82 4.65 4.19
C THR A 126 -18.58 3.15 4.27
N SER A 127 -18.36 2.65 5.47
CA SER A 127 -18.19 1.22 5.70
C SER A 127 -19.45 0.42 5.44
N LEU A 128 -20.62 0.95 5.80
CA LEU A 128 -21.89 0.31 5.44
C LEU A 128 -22.04 0.21 3.92
N ARG A 129 -21.63 1.24 3.16
CA ARG A 129 -21.65 1.19 1.69
C ARG A 129 -20.71 0.10 1.13
N GLU A 130 -19.55 -0.10 1.73
CA GLU A 130 -18.62 -1.18 1.34
C GLU A 130 -19.22 -2.55 1.67
N VAL A 131 -19.80 -2.71 2.86
CA VAL A 131 -20.50 -3.94 3.27
C VAL A 131 -21.64 -4.25 2.31
N LEU A 132 -22.46 -3.26 1.93
CA LEU A 132 -23.55 -3.46 0.98
C LEU A 132 -23.02 -3.93 -0.38
N LYS A 133 -21.90 -3.39 -0.86
CA LYS A 133 -21.25 -3.86 -2.09
C LYS A 133 -20.75 -5.30 -1.96
N ASP A 134 -20.11 -5.63 -0.83
CA ASP A 134 -19.63 -6.99 -0.54
C ASP A 134 -20.81 -7.99 -0.43
N LEU A 135 -22.01 -7.51 -0.07
CA LEU A 135 -23.27 -8.28 -0.04
C LEU A 135 -24.00 -8.34 -1.39
N GLY A 136 -23.51 -7.65 -2.42
CA GLY A 136 -24.14 -7.60 -3.73
C GLY A 136 -25.20 -6.51 -3.90
N TYR A 137 -25.35 -5.54 -2.99
CA TYR A 137 -26.29 -4.43 -3.14
C TYR A 137 -25.64 -3.16 -3.69
N THR A 138 -26.32 -2.51 -4.63
CA THR A 138 -25.90 -1.22 -5.21
C THR A 138 -27.05 -0.23 -5.29
N TYR A 139 -26.74 1.05 -5.04
CA TYR A 139 -27.70 2.13 -5.22
C TYR A 139 -27.74 2.56 -6.69
N LYS A 140 -28.87 2.31 -7.36
CA LYS A 140 -29.12 2.74 -8.74
C LYS A 140 -30.06 3.94 -8.75
N LYS A 141 -29.83 4.88 -9.68
CA LYS A 141 -30.76 5.99 -9.94
C LYS A 141 -31.85 5.48 -10.90
N LEU A 142 -33.10 5.76 -10.58
CA LEU A 142 -34.23 5.65 -11.50
C LEU A 142 -34.38 6.92 -12.34
N GLU A 143 -35.16 6.83 -13.41
CA GLU A 143 -35.54 7.97 -14.27
C GLU A 143 -36.22 9.10 -13.48
N SER A 144 -36.93 8.76 -12.41
CA SER A 144 -37.59 9.72 -11.49
C SER A 144 -36.63 10.43 -10.51
N ASN A 145 -35.31 10.43 -10.76
CA ASN A 145 -34.25 10.94 -9.87
C ASN A 145 -34.16 10.29 -8.48
N ARG A 146 -34.99 9.28 -8.18
CA ARG A 146 -34.96 8.51 -6.93
C ARG A 146 -33.84 7.47 -6.98
N LYS A 147 -33.15 7.26 -5.85
CA LYS A 147 -32.13 6.20 -5.72
C LYS A 147 -32.72 5.02 -4.97
N ILE A 148 -32.74 3.85 -5.59
CA ILE A 148 -33.19 2.60 -4.98
C ILE A 148 -32.00 1.67 -4.72
N LEU A 149 -32.10 0.85 -3.68
CA LEU A 149 -31.08 -0.14 -3.34
C LEU A 149 -31.44 -1.46 -4.02
N THR A 150 -30.80 -1.79 -5.14
CA THR A 150 -31.07 -3.04 -5.85
C THR A 150 -30.00 -4.06 -5.53
N GLU A 151 -30.39 -5.34 -5.48
CA GLU A 151 -29.44 -6.44 -5.56
C GLU A 151 -28.82 -6.43 -6.97
N SER A 152 -27.54 -6.14 -7.04
CA SER A 152 -26.71 -6.39 -8.21
C SER A 152 -26.38 -7.86 -8.21
N ALA A 153 -27.06 -8.62 -9.09
CA ALA A 153 -26.59 -9.94 -9.48
C ALA A 153 -25.11 -9.82 -9.86
N THR A 154 -24.27 -10.52 -9.10
CA THR A 154 -22.84 -10.62 -9.38
C THR A 154 -22.63 -11.76 -10.36
#